data_AF-A0A2N0V9X3-F1
#
_entry.id   AF-A0A2N0V9X3-F1
#
_cell.length_a   1.000
_cell.length_b   1.000
_cell.length_c   1.000
_cell.angle_alpha   90.00
_cell.angle_beta   90.00
_cell.angle_gamma   90.00
#
_symmetry.space_group_name_H-M   'P 1'
#
loop_
_entity.id
_entity.type
_entity.pdbx_description
1 polymer ?
#
loop_
_entity_poly.entity_id
_entity_poly.type
_entity_poly.pdbx_seq_one_letter_code
_entity_poly.pdbx_strand_id
1 'polypeptide(L)'
;MAKKSNICASIEGKRISFNTRQFYQYTPYVHEHLGVKVFPFKLGINGYAEIESSLEDLSKVVFETSMLEVGDSIQGGSVEGWATKAIGKTEVINRTATHKAEAGNLRGHAYAHVQSPHRDHLQSEDIMARHPELPQVLNPIYKTEPGD
;
A
#
# COMPACT_ATOMS: atom_id res chain seq x y z
N MET A 1 -6.04 -11.77 17.35
CA MET A 1 -7.18 -11.39 16.48
C MET A 1 -6.61 -10.51 15.39
N ALA A 2 -6.72 -10.88 14.12
CA ALA A 2 -6.28 -10.04 13.01
C ALA A 2 -7.07 -8.72 13.02
N LYS A 3 -6.39 -7.58 12.91
CA LYS A 3 -7.04 -6.27 12.90
C LYS A 3 -7.72 -6.05 11.54
N LYS A 4 -9.03 -5.82 11.54
CA LYS A 4 -9.77 -5.43 10.32
C LYS A 4 -9.48 -3.96 9.98
N SER A 5 -9.29 -3.67 8.69
CA SER A 5 -8.80 -2.39 8.20
C SER A 5 -9.70 -1.20 8.54
N ASN A 6 -9.10 -0.13 9.07
CA ASN A 6 -9.67 1.21 9.10
C ASN A 6 -9.54 1.90 7.74
N ILE A 7 -10.36 2.93 7.49
CA ILE A 7 -10.13 3.89 6.41
C ILE A 7 -8.71 4.44 6.60
N CYS A 8 -7.90 4.50 5.53
CA CYS A 8 -6.47 4.87 5.56
C CYS A 8 -5.51 3.83 6.17
N ALA A 9 -5.89 2.56 6.30
CA ALA A 9 -4.98 1.51 6.74
C ALA A 9 -3.89 1.20 5.70
N SER A 10 -2.72 0.82 6.20
CA SER A 10 -1.59 0.34 5.40
C SER A 10 -0.93 -0.87 6.06
N ILE A 11 -0.24 -1.67 5.25
CA ILE A 11 0.51 -2.86 5.68
C ILE A 11 1.94 -2.81 5.11
N GLU A 12 2.89 -3.32 5.89
CA GLU A 12 4.26 -3.58 5.43
C GLU A 12 4.70 -4.99 5.79
N GLY A 13 5.29 -5.70 4.83
CA GLY A 13 5.71 -7.09 5.01
C GLY A 13 6.82 -7.52 4.07
N LYS A 14 7.50 -8.62 4.40
CA LYS A 14 8.48 -9.28 3.54
C LYS A 14 7.82 -10.03 2.36
N ARG A 15 6.59 -10.47 2.59
CA ARG A 15 5.75 -11.11 1.59
C ARG A 15 4.30 -10.75 1.84
N ILE A 16 3.65 -10.18 0.83
CA ILE A 16 2.24 -9.79 0.86
C ILE A 16 1.54 -10.49 -0.29
N SER A 17 0.51 -11.29 0.02
CA SER A 17 -0.39 -11.79 -1.01
C SER A 17 -1.43 -10.74 -1.35
N PHE A 18 -1.89 -10.75 -2.59
CA PHE A 18 -2.95 -9.86 -3.01
C PHE A 18 -3.92 -10.55 -3.95
N ASN A 19 -5.13 -10.02 -4.00
CA ASN A 19 -6.08 -10.26 -5.07
C ASN A 19 -6.80 -8.98 -5.48
N THR A 20 -7.12 -8.89 -6.75
CA THR A 20 -7.83 -7.75 -7.33
C THR A 20 -8.49 -8.16 -8.65
N ARG A 21 -9.50 -7.43 -9.10
CA ARG A 21 -10.01 -7.63 -10.47
C ARG A 21 -9.16 -6.97 -11.54
N GLN A 22 -8.34 -6.00 -11.15
CA GLN A 22 -7.54 -5.24 -12.09
C GLN A 22 -6.18 -4.89 -11.47
N PHE A 23 -5.13 -5.50 -11.99
CA PHE A 23 -3.79 -5.29 -11.50
C PHE A 23 -3.00 -4.41 -12.47
N TYR A 24 -2.34 -3.38 -11.93
CA TYR A 24 -1.49 -2.47 -12.68
C TYR A 24 -0.08 -2.48 -12.10
N GLN A 25 0.91 -2.52 -12.98
CA GLN A 25 2.31 -2.28 -12.66
C GLN A 25 2.74 -0.96 -13.29
N TYR A 26 3.54 -0.19 -12.56
CA TYR A 26 4.09 1.07 -13.07
C TYR A 26 5.61 0.99 -13.23
N THR A 27 6.19 2.02 -13.85
CA THR A 27 7.63 2.13 -14.06
C THR A 27 8.37 2.11 -12.71
N PRO A 28 9.37 1.23 -12.53
CA PRO A 28 10.19 1.21 -11.32
C PRO A 28 10.96 2.51 -11.09
N TYR A 29 11.12 2.90 -9.82
CA TYR A 29 11.89 4.08 -9.41
C TYR A 29 12.74 3.77 -8.17
N VAL A 30 13.64 4.67 -7.78
CA VAL A 30 14.44 4.54 -6.55
C VAL A 30 13.69 5.19 -5.39
N HIS A 31 13.40 4.42 -4.35
CA HIS A 31 12.69 4.91 -3.18
C HIS A 31 13.64 5.69 -2.27
N GLU A 32 13.34 6.96 -1.98
CA GLU A 32 14.22 7.86 -1.25
C GLU A 32 14.62 7.33 0.14
N HIS A 33 13.64 6.89 0.93
CA HIS A 33 13.91 6.38 2.29
C HIS A 33 14.72 5.09 2.31
N LEU A 34 14.49 4.18 1.37
CA LEU A 34 15.15 2.86 1.36
C LEU A 34 16.45 2.86 0.55
N GLY A 35 16.68 3.87 -0.30
CA GLY A 35 17.83 3.94 -1.21
C GLY A 35 17.88 2.82 -2.26
N VAL A 36 16.79 2.09 -2.47
CA VAL A 36 16.73 0.94 -3.38
C VAL A 36 15.65 1.10 -4.44
N LYS A 37 15.80 0.37 -5.55
CA LYS A 37 14.80 0.29 -6.61
C LYS A 37 13.54 -0.41 -6.10
N VAL A 38 12.39 0.22 -6.31
CA VAL A 38 11.07 -0.32 -5.99
C VAL A 38 10.21 -0.45 -7.24
N PHE A 39 9.25 -1.36 -7.17
CA PHE A 39 8.32 -1.74 -8.23
C PHE A 39 6.91 -1.35 -7.77
N PRO A 40 6.43 -0.15 -8.17
CA PRO A 40 5.09 0.32 -7.82
C PRO A 40 3.99 -0.48 -8.50
N PHE A 41 2.84 -0.58 -7.83
CA PHE A 41 1.65 -1.26 -8.32
C PHE A 41 0.35 -0.62 -7.83
N LYS A 42 -0.74 -0.98 -8.49
CA LYS A 42 -2.11 -0.67 -8.06
C LYS A 42 -3.05 -1.87 -8.23
N LEU A 43 -3.79 -2.14 -7.17
CA LEU A 43 -4.96 -3.02 -7.16
C LEU A 43 -6.18 -2.13 -7.44
N GLY A 44 -6.71 -2.17 -8.66
CA GLY A 44 -7.67 -1.18 -9.14
C GLY A 44 -9.11 -1.39 -8.69
N ILE A 45 -9.55 -2.63 -8.51
CA ILE A 45 -10.94 -2.95 -8.15
C ILE A 45 -10.95 -4.10 -7.14
N ASN A 46 -11.61 -3.87 -5.99
CA ASN A 46 -11.66 -4.80 -4.86
C ASN A 46 -10.26 -5.27 -4.48
N GLY A 47 -9.35 -4.32 -4.29
CA GLY A 47 -7.99 -4.62 -3.88
C GLY A 47 -8.00 -5.16 -2.46
N TYR A 48 -7.42 -6.35 -2.29
CA TYR A 48 -7.13 -6.91 -0.99
C TYR A 48 -5.67 -7.35 -0.95
N ALA A 49 -5.05 -7.12 0.20
CA ALA A 49 -3.66 -7.46 0.45
C ALA A 49 -3.49 -7.93 1.89
N GLU A 50 -2.69 -8.97 2.10
CA GLU A 50 -2.47 -9.62 3.40
C GLU A 50 -0.99 -9.97 3.59
N ILE A 51 -0.45 -9.74 4.78
CA ILE A 51 0.92 -10.10 5.12
C ILE A 51 1.02 -11.62 5.32
N GLU A 52 1.73 -12.30 4.42
CA GLU A 52 2.09 -13.71 4.57
C GLU A 52 3.39 -13.88 5.37
N SER A 53 4.27 -12.89 5.36
CA SER A 53 5.53 -12.90 6.12
C SER A 53 5.89 -11.48 6.53
N SER A 54 6.13 -11.28 7.83
CA SER A 54 6.54 -9.99 8.40
C SER A 54 7.94 -9.57 7.95
N LEU A 55 8.26 -8.30 8.11
CA LEU A 55 9.62 -7.79 7.93
C LEU A 55 10.54 -8.32 9.03
N GLU A 56 11.75 -8.74 8.66
CA GLU A 56 12.77 -9.18 9.63
C GLU A 56 13.43 -7.98 10.35
N ASP A 57 13.47 -6.83 9.69
CA ASP A 57 14.14 -5.63 10.15
C ASP A 57 13.13 -4.48 10.23
N LEU A 58 12.65 -4.21 11.44
CA LEU A 58 11.66 -3.16 11.70
C LEU A 58 12.24 -1.74 11.52
N SER A 59 13.58 -1.58 11.49
CA SER A 59 14.19 -0.27 11.24
C SER A 59 13.95 0.25 9.82
N LYS A 60 13.53 -0.64 8.91
CA LYS A 60 13.23 -0.29 7.52
C LYS A 60 11.77 0.11 7.31
N VAL A 61 10.91 -0.03 8.31
CA VAL A 61 9.49 0.32 8.21
C VAL A 61 9.37 1.78 7.79
N VAL A 62 8.66 2.02 6.68
CA VAL A 62 8.59 3.34 6.07
C VAL A 62 7.52 4.19 6.76
N PHE A 63 6.43 3.57 7.22
CA PHE A 63 5.32 4.26 7.86
C PHE A 63 5.01 3.67 9.23
N GLU A 64 5.07 4.51 10.26
CA GLU A 64 4.78 4.12 11.66
C GLU A 64 3.33 3.63 11.86
N THR A 65 2.43 4.00 10.95
CA THR A 65 1.01 3.60 10.99
C THR A 65 0.73 2.27 10.28
N SER A 66 1.76 1.65 9.69
CA SER A 66 1.62 0.36 9.01
C SER A 66 1.35 -0.76 10.00
N MET A 67 0.42 -1.64 9.64
CA MET A 67 0.25 -2.95 10.26
C MET A 67 1.37 -3.88 9.77
N LEU A 68 1.96 -4.67 10.66
CA LEU A 68 3.21 -5.41 10.41
C LEU A 68 3.11 -6.90 10.74
N GLU A 69 2.02 -7.34 11.37
CA GLU A 69 1.88 -8.71 11.83
C GLU A 69 1.40 -9.63 10.71
N VAL A 70 1.81 -10.89 10.75
CA VAL A 70 1.32 -11.90 9.80
C VAL A 70 -0.19 -12.07 9.95
N GLY A 71 -0.90 -12.04 8.83
CA GLY A 71 -2.36 -12.07 8.79
C GLY A 71 -3.02 -10.69 8.92
N ASP A 72 -2.27 -9.62 9.17
CA ASP A 72 -2.81 -8.27 9.00
C ASP A 72 -3.11 -8.02 7.51
N SER A 73 -4.27 -7.43 7.25
CA SER A 73 -4.79 -7.25 5.90
C SER A 73 -5.47 -5.90 5.72
N ILE A 74 -5.47 -5.45 4.47
CA ILE A 74 -6.20 -4.28 4.02
C ILE A 74 -7.12 -4.64 2.87
N GLN A 75 -8.26 -3.98 2.82
CA GLN A 75 -9.21 -4.11 1.72
C GLN A 75 -9.78 -2.75 1.37
N GLY A 76 -9.85 -2.45 0.07
CA GLY A 76 -10.37 -1.19 -0.42
C GLY A 76 -10.90 -1.27 -1.84
N GLY A 77 -11.59 -0.20 -2.25
CA GLY A 77 -11.96 -0.01 -3.65
C GLY A 77 -10.73 -0.04 -4.55
N SER A 78 -9.67 0.65 -4.11
CA SER A 78 -8.32 0.52 -4.67
C SER A 78 -7.25 0.50 -3.58
N VAL A 79 -6.18 -0.24 -3.85
CA VAL A 79 -4.99 -0.34 -2.99
C VAL A 79 -3.77 -0.03 -3.84
N GLU A 80 -2.89 0.83 -3.36
CA GLU A 80 -1.64 1.20 -4.03
C GLU A 80 -0.45 0.84 -3.15
N GLY A 81 0.72 0.72 -3.76
CA GLY A 81 1.91 0.35 -3.02
C GLY A 81 3.12 0.11 -3.90
N TRP A 82 4.14 -0.48 -3.29
CA TRP A 82 5.39 -0.84 -3.97
C TRP A 82 6.02 -2.07 -3.32
N ALA A 83 6.92 -2.72 -4.05
CA ALA A 83 7.75 -3.81 -3.55
C ALA A 83 9.21 -3.62 -3.96
N THR A 84 10.18 -4.06 -3.17
CA THR A 84 11.61 -3.96 -3.55
C THR A 84 12.06 -5.06 -4.52
N LYS A 85 11.23 -6.09 -4.75
CA LYS A 85 11.45 -7.08 -5.81
C LYS A 85 10.42 -6.91 -6.92
N ALA A 86 10.84 -7.26 -8.14
CA ALA A 86 9.97 -7.27 -9.30
C ALA A 86 8.73 -8.13 -9.03
N ILE A 87 7.56 -7.57 -9.36
CA ILE A 87 6.29 -8.26 -9.16
C ILE A 87 6.14 -9.26 -10.30
N GLY A 88 6.03 -10.54 -9.94
CA GLY A 88 5.86 -11.62 -10.90
C GLY A 88 4.54 -11.54 -11.66
N LYS A 89 4.34 -12.49 -12.58
CA LYS A 89 3.05 -12.63 -13.27
C LYS A 89 1.94 -12.90 -12.24
N THR A 90 0.81 -12.24 -12.42
CA THR A 90 -0.42 -12.55 -11.69
C THR A 90 -1.06 -13.80 -12.26
N GLU A 91 -1.74 -14.54 -11.40
CA GLU A 91 -2.51 -15.71 -11.75
C GLU A 91 -4.00 -15.38 -11.74
N VAL A 92 -4.73 -15.92 -12.69
CA VAL A 92 -6.18 -15.74 -12.76
C VAL A 92 -6.83 -16.78 -11.85
N ILE A 93 -7.29 -16.36 -10.68
CA ILE A 93 -7.85 -17.28 -9.68
C ILE A 93 -9.35 -17.51 -9.87
N ASN A 94 -10.07 -16.55 -10.45
CA ASN A 94 -11.49 -16.69 -10.77
C ASN A 94 -11.82 -15.98 -12.08
N ARG A 95 -12.60 -16.63 -12.92
CA ARG A 95 -13.09 -16.06 -14.18
C ARG A 95 -14.54 -16.48 -14.41
N THR A 96 -15.41 -15.50 -14.62
CA THR A 96 -16.75 -15.68 -15.17
C THR A 96 -16.81 -14.99 -16.54
N ALA A 97 -17.95 -15.09 -17.23
CA ALA A 97 -18.15 -14.43 -18.54
C ALA A 97 -17.94 -12.91 -18.48
N THR A 98 -18.15 -12.28 -17.32
CA THR A 98 -18.13 -10.82 -17.14
C THR A 98 -17.07 -10.32 -16.16
N HIS A 99 -16.44 -11.21 -15.39
CA HIS A 99 -15.50 -10.83 -14.34
C HIS A 99 -14.26 -11.71 -14.31
N LYS A 100 -13.13 -11.10 -13.97
CA LYS A 100 -11.85 -11.76 -13.74
C LYS A 100 -11.31 -11.29 -12.40
N ALA A 101 -10.77 -12.20 -11.60
CA ALA A 101 -9.97 -11.89 -10.43
C ALA A 101 -8.56 -12.45 -10.63
N GLU A 102 -7.58 -11.62 -10.35
CA GLU A 102 -6.17 -11.91 -10.37
C GLU A 102 -5.64 -11.98 -8.94
N ALA A 103 -4.71 -12.89 -8.69
CA ALA A 103 -3.96 -12.94 -7.45
C ALA A 103 -2.46 -12.99 -7.73
N GLY A 104 -1.68 -12.57 -6.75
CA GLY A 104 -0.24 -12.56 -6.86
C GLY A 104 0.43 -12.38 -5.50
N ASN A 105 1.75 -12.27 -5.55
CA ASN A 105 2.57 -12.07 -4.36
C ASN A 105 3.55 -10.93 -4.60
N LEU A 106 3.62 -10.02 -3.63
CA LEU A 106 4.66 -9.01 -3.48
C LEU A 106 5.77 -9.61 -2.62
N ARG A 107 7.03 -9.35 -2.97
CA ARG A 107 8.20 -9.96 -2.32
C ARG A 107 9.25 -8.91 -2.01
N GLY A 108 10.10 -9.21 -1.04
CA GLY A 108 11.06 -8.23 -0.51
C GLY A 108 10.33 -7.31 0.47
N HIS A 109 10.82 -6.10 0.67
CA HIS A 109 10.04 -5.12 1.43
C HIS A 109 8.87 -4.68 0.55
N ALA A 110 7.65 -4.98 0.99
CA ALA A 110 6.43 -4.59 0.30
C ALA A 110 5.58 -3.70 1.21
N TYR A 111 5.06 -2.64 0.63
CA TYR A 111 4.12 -1.70 1.24
C TYR A 111 2.84 -1.69 0.43
N ALA A 112 1.69 -1.68 1.10
CA ALA A 112 0.39 -1.49 0.46
C ALA A 112 -0.50 -0.64 1.36
N HIS A 113 -1.31 0.25 0.77
CA HIS A 113 -2.26 1.08 1.51
C HIS A 113 -3.56 1.26 0.74
N VAL A 114 -4.65 1.47 1.48
CA VAL A 114 -5.95 1.79 0.88
C VAL A 114 -5.92 3.23 0.37
N GLN A 115 -6.21 3.43 -0.91
CA GLN A 115 -6.43 4.76 -1.46
C GLN A 115 -7.89 5.16 -1.20
N SER A 116 -8.10 6.28 -0.51
CA SER A 116 -9.41 6.92 -0.37
C SER A 116 -9.30 8.35 -0.89
N PRO A 117 -10.13 8.81 -1.83
CA PRO A 117 -10.16 10.21 -2.25
C PRO A 117 -10.42 11.17 -1.08
N HIS A 118 -11.10 10.70 -0.02
CA HIS A 118 -11.27 11.46 1.21
C HIS A 118 -9.97 11.63 2.00
N ARG A 119 -9.00 10.70 1.87
CA ARG A 119 -7.68 10.81 2.51
C ARG A 119 -6.92 12.01 1.95
N ASP A 120 -6.86 12.16 0.63
CA ASP A 120 -6.15 13.28 0.01
C ASP A 120 -6.79 14.63 0.40
N HIS A 121 -8.12 14.68 0.53
CA HIS A 121 -8.82 15.86 1.05
C HIS A 121 -8.51 16.13 2.54
N LEU A 122 -8.61 15.10 3.40
CA LEU A 122 -8.32 15.22 4.83
C LEU A 122 -6.84 15.54 5.14
N GLN A 123 -5.94 15.22 4.21
CA GLN A 123 -4.50 15.51 4.26
C GLN A 123 -4.10 16.82 3.57
N SER A 124 -5.06 17.56 3.00
CA SER A 124 -4.75 18.86 2.42
C SER A 124 -4.30 19.85 3.50
N GLU A 125 -3.37 20.74 3.16
CA GLU A 125 -2.82 21.75 4.08
C GLU A 125 -3.93 22.58 4.75
N ASP A 126 -4.99 22.90 4.01
CA ASP A 126 -6.14 23.66 4.52
C ASP A 126 -6.92 22.91 5.62
N ILE A 127 -7.15 21.60 5.45
CA ILE A 127 -7.84 20.79 6.46
C ILE A 127 -6.92 20.56 7.67
N MET A 128 -5.64 20.28 7.44
CA MET A 128 -4.67 20.07 8.52
C MET A 128 -4.43 21.33 9.37
N ALA A 129 -4.43 22.52 8.76
CA ALA A 129 -4.32 23.78 9.49
C ALA A 129 -5.54 24.05 10.39
N ARG A 130 -6.72 23.56 10.02
CA ARG A 130 -7.98 23.72 10.77
C ARG A 130 -8.20 22.65 11.84
N HIS A 131 -7.57 21.49 11.68
CA HIS A 131 -7.75 20.32 12.54
C HIS A 131 -6.40 19.68 12.91
N PRO A 132 -5.56 20.36 13.73
CA PRO A 132 -4.23 19.88 14.12
C PRO A 132 -4.25 18.58 14.95
N GLU A 133 -5.41 18.19 15.48
CA GLU A 133 -5.64 16.94 16.20
C GLU A 133 -5.68 15.69 15.31
N LEU A 134 -5.78 15.84 13.98
CA LEU A 134 -5.80 14.71 13.07
C LEU A 134 -4.42 14.04 13.01
N PRO A 135 -4.33 12.71 13.10
CA PRO A 135 -3.04 12.02 13.05
C PRO A 135 -2.37 12.28 11.70
N GLN A 136 -1.15 12.85 11.74
CA GLN A 136 -0.31 13.01 10.56
C GLN A 136 0.04 11.63 10.00
N VAL A 137 -0.64 11.22 8.94
CA VAL A 137 -0.18 10.12 8.11
C VAL A 137 0.73 10.73 7.05
N LEU A 138 2.04 10.77 7.34
CA LEU A 138 3.07 11.23 6.41
C LEU A 138 2.85 10.58 5.04
N ASN A 139 2.43 11.38 4.05
CA ASN A 139 2.34 10.95 2.66
C ASN A 139 3.51 11.62 1.93
N PRO A 140 4.54 10.88 1.48
CA PRO A 140 5.76 11.47 0.92
C PRO A 140 5.50 12.25 -0.38
N ILE A 141 4.35 12.07 -1.02
CA ILE A 141 3.92 12.82 -2.22
C ILE A 141 3.70 14.32 -1.91
N TYR A 142 3.36 14.67 -0.67
CA TYR A 142 3.06 16.05 -0.26
C TYR A 142 4.16 16.70 0.57
N LYS A 143 5.40 16.18 0.54
CA LYS A 143 6.55 16.99 0.97
C LYS A 143 6.82 18.06 -0.09
N THR A 144 5.99 19.09 -0.13
CA THR A 144 6.43 20.39 -0.59
C THR A 144 7.44 20.87 0.44
N GLU A 145 8.72 20.82 0.08
CA GLU A 145 9.72 21.62 0.81
C GLU A 145 9.21 23.06 0.82
N PRO A 146 9.09 23.73 1.98
CA PRO A 146 8.89 25.17 1.97
C PRO A 146 10.14 25.76 1.31
N GLY A 147 9.97 26.29 0.11
CA GLY A 147 11.01 27.06 -0.56
C GLY A 147 11.38 28.26 0.30
N ASP A 148 12.70 28.48 0.43
CA ASP A 148 13.33 29.67 1.01
C ASP A 148 12.76 30.98 0.41
#